data_AF-A0AAU3BNP9-F1
#
_entry.id   AF-A0AAU3BNP9-F1
#
_cell.length_a   1.000
_cell.length_b   1.000
_cell.length_c   1.000
_cell.angle_alpha   90.00
_cell.angle_beta   90.00
_cell.angle_gamma   90.00
#
_symmetry.space_group_name_H-M   'P 1'
#
loop_
_entity.id
_entity.type
_entity.pdbx_description
1 polymer ?
#
loop_
_entity_poly.entity_id
_entity_poly.type
_entity_poly.pdbx_seq_one_letter_code
_entity_poly.pdbx_strand_id
1 'polypeptide(L)' 'MSRAPIVVHRPSRTGGRRVSVHRHGRDEILGTAYSDLDLVVFLEAAGIADPEAVLDDPQ' A
#
# COMPACT_ATOMS: atom_id res chain seq x y z
N MET A 1 4.85 -12.42 14.39
CA MET A 1 4.33 -11.09 14.02
C MET A 1 4.52 -10.94 12.52
N SER A 2 3.53 -11.31 11.73
CA SER A 2 3.57 -11.13 10.28
C SER A 2 3.69 -9.63 10.01
N ARG A 3 4.82 -9.22 9.43
CA ARG A 3 5.04 -7.85 8.97
C ARG A 3 3.84 -7.44 8.11
N ALA A 4 3.26 -6.27 8.38
CA ALA A 4 2.11 -5.77 7.62
C ALA A 4 2.41 -5.92 6.13
N PRO A 5 1.55 -6.63 5.36
CA PRO A 5 1.86 -6.97 3.98
C PRO A 5 2.00 -5.71 3.12
N ILE A 6 1.41 -4.58 3.52
CA ILE A 6 1.44 -3.31 2.82
C ILE A 6 1.83 -2.20 3.80
N VAL A 7 2.68 -1.28 3.37
CA VAL A 7 3.06 -0.07 4.12
C VAL A 7 2.85 1.16 3.24
N VAL A 8 1.99 2.06 3.71
CA VAL A 8 1.82 3.40 3.14
C VAL A 8 2.72 4.36 3.90
N HIS A 9 3.72 4.91 3.21
CA HIS A 9 4.69 5.81 3.81
C HIS A 9 4.09 7.20 4.03
N ARG A 10 4.72 8.00 4.89
CA ARG A 10 4.35 9.41 5.07
C ARG A 10 4.36 10.18 3.73
N PRO A 11 3.54 11.24 3.59
CA PRO A 11 3.54 12.08 2.40
C PRO A 11 4.95 12.58 2.02
N SER A 12 5.24 12.60 0.73
CA SER A 12 6.51 13.10 0.21
C SER A 12 6.50 14.64 0.06
N ARG A 13 7.68 15.24 -0.14
CA ARG A 13 7.81 16.69 -0.38
C ARG A 13 7.12 17.15 -1.67
N THR A 14 6.96 16.27 -2.66
CA THR A 14 6.26 16.55 -3.91
C THR A 14 4.78 16.16 -3.87
N GLY A 15 4.26 15.81 -2.68
CA GLY A 15 2.93 15.23 -2.51
C GLY A 15 2.93 13.72 -2.67
N GLY A 16 1.74 13.14 -2.55
CA GLY A 16 1.53 11.69 -2.61
C GLY A 16 2.21 10.90 -1.49
N ARG A 17 1.93 9.60 -1.44
CA ARG A 17 2.49 8.64 -0.48
C ARG A 17 3.09 7.47 -1.23
N ARG A 18 4.34 7.12 -0.92
CA ARG A 18 4.96 5.92 -1.46
C ARG A 18 4.30 4.70 -0.82
N VAL A 19 4.09 3.65 -1.59
CA VAL A 19 3.44 2.41 -1.16
C VAL A 19 4.39 1.25 -1.42
N SER A 20 4.59 0.40 -0.43
CA SER A 20 5.44 -0.79 -0.53
C SER A 20 4.75 -2.02 0.01
N VAL A 21 4.95 -3.16 -0.64
CA VAL A 21 4.48 -4.47 -0.20
C VAL A 21 5.65 -5.27 0.36
N HIS A 22 5.45 -6.00 1.46
CA HIS A 22 6.42 -6.95 1.97
C HIS A 22 6.10 -8.35 1.46
N ARG A 23 6.88 -8.87 0.52
CA ARG A 23 6.68 -10.20 -0.07
C ARG A 23 8.02 -10.90 -0.27
N HIS A 24 8.04 -12.22 -0.10
CA HIS A 24 9.24 -13.03 -0.30
C HIS A 24 10.47 -12.54 0.50
N GLY A 25 10.24 -11.99 1.70
CA GLY A 25 11.30 -11.48 2.57
C GLY A 25 11.88 -10.11 2.19
N ARG A 26 11.31 -9.40 1.20
CA ARG A 26 11.76 -8.07 0.76
C ARG A 26 10.62 -7.08 0.61
N ASP A 27 10.94 -5.79 0.68
CA ASP A 27 9.99 -4.72 0.37
C ASP A 27 10.07 -4.38 -1.12
N GLU A 28 8.94 -4.42 -1.81
CA GLU A 28 8.81 -4.04 -3.21
C GLU A 28 7.95 -2.78 -3.30
N ILE A 29 8.37 -1.82 -4.14
CA ILE A 29 7.64 -0.55 -4.32
C ILE A 29 6.51 -0.79 -5.32
N LEU A 30 5.27 -0.54 -4.90
CA LEU A 30 4.10 -0.60 -5.78
C LEU A 30 3.90 0.70 -6.56
N GLY A 31 4.19 1.85 -5.93
CA GLY A 31 4.04 3.15 -6.58
C GLY A 31 3.96 4.33 -5.61
N THR A 32 3.52 5.47 -6.13
CA THR A 32 3.16 6.66 -5.36
C THR A 32 1.68 6.93 -5.54
N ALA A 33 0.91 6.84 -4.46
CA ALA A 33 -0.53 7.11 -4.44
C ALA A 33 -0.77 8.58 -4.11
N TYR A 34 -1.67 9.24 -4.84
CA TYR A 34 -2.13 10.59 -4.56
C TYR A 34 -3.56 10.59 -4.00
N SER A 35 -4.24 9.46 -4.07
CA SER A 35 -5.60 9.23 -3.57
C SER A 35 -5.76 7.80 -3.05
N ASP A 36 -6.85 7.54 -2.33
CA ASP A 36 -7.19 6.18 -1.88
C ASP A 36 -7.52 5.26 -3.06
N LEU A 37 -8.04 5.80 -4.16
CA LEU A 37 -8.25 5.07 -5.41
C LEU A 37 -6.93 4.51 -5.97
N ASP A 38 -5.84 5.31 -5.92
CA ASP A 38 -4.54 4.83 -6.35
C ASP A 38 -4.03 3.68 -5.46
N LEU A 39 -4.35 3.71 -4.16
CA LEU A 39 -4.04 2.62 -3.26
C LEU A 39 -4.78 1.34 -3.66
N VAL A 40 -6.10 1.43 -3.88
CA VAL A 40 -6.91 0.29 -4.34
C VAL A 40 -6.30 -0.37 -5.58
N VAL A 41 -5.96 0.42 -6.61
CA VAL A 41 -5.33 -0.08 -7.84
C VAL A 41 -4.01 -0.82 -7.56
N PHE A 42 -3.18 -0.32 -6.65
CA PHE A 42 -1.92 -0.99 -6.29
C PHE A 42 -2.15 -2.29 -5.54
N LEU A 43 -3.16 -2.33 -4.66
CA LEU A 43 -3.49 -3.53 -3.88
C LEU A 43 -4.07 -4.63 -4.77
N GLU A 44 -4.95 -4.29 -5.70
CA GLU A 44 -5.47 -5.24 -6.70
C GLU A 44 -4.35 -5.82 -7.55
N ALA A 45 -3.44 -4.97 -8.05
CA ALA A 45 -2.29 -5.39 -8.84
C ALA A 45 -1.32 -6.28 -8.03
N ALA A 46 -1.27 -6.11 -6.71
CA ALA A 46 -0.50 -6.95 -5.79
C ALA A 46 -1.22 -8.28 -5.44
N GLY A 47 -2.47 -8.47 -5.88
CA GLY A 47 -3.28 -9.67 -5.62
C GLY A 47 -3.95 -9.69 -4.26
N ILE A 48 -4.16 -8.52 -3.64
CA ILE A 48 -4.91 -8.40 -2.38
C ILE A 48 -6.40 -8.48 -2.69
N ALA A 49 -7.09 -9.41 -2.03
CA ALA A 49 -8.54 -9.49 -2.08
C ALA A 49 -9.14 -8.41 -1.17
N ASP A 50 -10.20 -7.75 -1.64
CA ASP A 50 -10.93 -6.70 -0.93
C ASP A 50 -10.06 -5.52 -0.45
N PRO A 51 -9.44 -4.79 -1.39
CA PRO A 51 -8.50 -3.71 -1.08
C PRO A 51 -9.14 -2.52 -0.37
N GLU A 52 -10.44 -2.30 -0.56
CA GLU A 52 -11.20 -1.22 0.05
C GLU A 52 -11.35 -1.44 1.56
N ALA A 53 -11.67 -2.66 1.99
CA ALA A 53 -11.78 -3.01 3.40
C ALA A 53 -10.46 -2.92 4.17
N VAL A 54 -9.31 -3.09 3.50
CA VAL A 54 -7.97 -2.96 4.12
C VAL A 54 -7.61 -1.50 4.43
N LEU A 55 -8.13 -0.54 3.65
CA LEU A 55 -7.85 0.88 3.85
C LEU A 55 -8.56 1.46 5.08
N ASP A 56 -9.74 0.91 5.40
CA ASP A 56 -10.57 1.35 6.51
C ASP A 56 -10.21 0.70 7.86
N ASP A 57 -9.17 -0.14 7.90
CA ASP A 57 -8.68 -0.75 9.15
C ASP A 57 -7.65 0.18 9.84
N PRO A 58 -8.02 0.84 10.96
CA PRO A 58 -7.10 1.69 11.71
C PRO A 58 -5.99 0.91 12.46
N GLN A 59 -5.97 -0.42 12.37
CA GLN A 59 -5.30 -1.42 13.20
C GLN A 59 -5.93 -1.67 14.58
#